data_AF-A0A949PA56-F1
#
_entry.id   AF-A0A949PA56-F1
#
_cell.length_a   1.000
_cell.length_b   1.000
_cell.length_c   1.000
_cell.angle_alpha   90.00
_cell.angle_beta   90.00
_cell.angle_gamma   90.00
#
_symmetry.space_group_name_H-M   'P 1'
#
loop_
_entity.id
_entity.type
_entity.pdbx_description
1 polymer ?
#
loop_
_entity_poly.entity_id
_entity_poly.type
_entity_poly.pdbx_seq_one_letter_code
_entity_poly.pdbx_strand_id
1 'polypeptide(L)'
;VLLLAMLLLMSAFRSVLIPVKAAVMALVSFLAAYGATIAIFQWGWMKDVVGLTDTVPIQTFFPLMLFAILFGLSMDYEVFLISRVREEYEDSGEARPAAIAGLSTTGKIILSAGLIMTSVFVAFATNPSPAVKQMALGLAIAIAIDALIIRLIVVPALLQIFGKSAWWLPKWIDRILPRIKVS
;
A
#
# COMPACT_ATOMS: atom_id res chain seq x y z
N VAL A 1 -12.83 10.18 0.29
CA VAL A 1 -11.49 9.81 -0.24
C VAL A 1 -11.46 8.38 -0.75
N LEU A 2 -11.71 7.37 0.09
CA LEU A 2 -11.78 5.94 -0.31
C LEU A 2 -12.66 5.68 -1.55
N LEU A 3 -13.90 6.19 -1.55
CA LEU A 3 -14.83 6.08 -2.68
C LEU A 3 -14.26 6.69 -3.98
N LEU A 4 -13.61 7.84 -3.88
CA LEU A 4 -13.07 8.59 -5.02
C LEU A 4 -11.89 7.86 -5.66
N ALA A 5 -11.01 7.32 -4.83
CA ALA A 5 -9.88 6.52 -5.27
C ALA A 5 -10.28 5.13 -5.78
N MET A 6 -11.31 4.51 -5.18
CA MET A 6 -11.90 3.28 -5.70
C MET A 6 -12.52 3.50 -7.09
N LEU A 7 -13.21 4.63 -7.31
CA LEU A 7 -13.76 5.03 -8.62
C LEU A 7 -12.65 5.32 -9.64
N LEU A 8 -11.60 6.03 -9.25
CA LEU A 8 -10.43 6.28 -10.12
C LEU A 8 -9.76 4.98 -10.55
N LEU A 9 -9.43 4.10 -9.60
CA LEU A 9 -8.83 2.80 -9.92
C LEU A 9 -9.76 1.93 -10.80
N MET A 10 -11.06 1.92 -10.51
CA MET A 10 -12.03 1.19 -11.33
C MET A 10 -12.07 1.72 -12.78
N SER A 11 -11.92 3.04 -12.95
CA SER A 11 -11.86 3.67 -14.27
C SER A 11 -10.57 3.38 -15.03
N ALA A 12 -9.42 3.35 -14.34
CA ALA A 12 -8.11 3.11 -14.94
C ALA A 12 -7.87 1.64 -15.30
N PHE A 13 -8.23 0.72 -14.40
CA PHE A 13 -7.92 -0.70 -14.55
C PHE A 13 -9.05 -1.52 -15.16
N ARG A 14 -10.25 -0.96 -15.28
CA ARG A 14 -11.43 -1.67 -15.80
C ARG A 14 -11.58 -3.06 -15.16
N SER A 15 -11.37 -3.14 -13.85
CA SER A 15 -11.56 -4.33 -13.03
C SER A 15 -12.18 -3.90 -11.71
N VAL A 16 -13.08 -4.71 -11.15
CA VAL A 16 -13.68 -4.46 -9.82
C VAL A 16 -12.84 -5.11 -8.73
N LEU A 17 -12.22 -6.25 -9.03
CA LEU A 17 -11.41 -7.01 -8.08
C LEU A 17 -10.09 -6.32 -7.76
N ILE A 18 -9.50 -5.60 -8.73
CA ILE A 18 -8.26 -4.85 -8.55
C ILE A 18 -8.41 -3.65 -7.57
N PRO A 19 -9.40 -2.77 -7.72
CA PRO A 19 -9.64 -1.71 -6.75
C PRO A 19 -10.02 -2.23 -5.36
N VAL A 20 -10.83 -3.29 -5.30
CA VAL A 20 -11.27 -3.89 -4.03
C VAL A 20 -10.09 -4.51 -3.30
N LYS A 21 -9.25 -5.31 -3.97
CA LYS A 21 -8.04 -5.86 -3.34
C LYS A 21 -7.12 -4.74 -2.86
N ALA A 22 -6.92 -3.69 -3.67
CA ALA A 22 -6.07 -2.56 -3.31
C ALA A 22 -6.59 -1.84 -2.05
N ALA A 23 -7.90 -1.59 -1.97
CA ALA A 23 -8.51 -0.99 -0.79
C ALA A 23 -8.38 -1.86 0.46
N VAL A 24 -8.57 -3.18 0.32
CA VAL A 24 -8.40 -4.13 1.43
C VAL A 24 -6.95 -4.17 1.90
N MET A 25 -5.98 -4.24 0.97
CA MET A 25 -4.57 -4.25 1.32
C MET A 25 -4.13 -2.95 2.00
N ALA A 26 -4.57 -1.79 1.49
CA ALA A 26 -4.31 -0.50 2.12
C ALA A 26 -4.90 -0.44 3.54
N LEU A 27 -6.10 -1.00 3.76
CA LEU A 27 -6.71 -1.08 5.08
C LEU A 27 -5.92 -2.00 6.02
N VAL A 28 -5.43 -3.14 5.52
CA VAL A 28 -4.59 -4.08 6.30
C VAL A 28 -3.28 -3.41 6.73
N SER A 29 -2.58 -2.73 5.81
CA SER A 29 -1.37 -1.96 6.14
C SER A 29 -1.66 -0.88 7.18
N PHE A 30 -2.76 -0.14 7.01
CA PHE A 30 -3.18 0.88 7.96
C PHE A 30 -3.42 0.31 9.35
N LEU A 31 -4.21 -0.75 9.46
CA LEU A 31 -4.55 -1.37 10.74
C LEU A 31 -3.31 -1.97 11.42
N ALA A 32 -2.42 -2.60 10.64
CA ALA A 32 -1.18 -3.16 11.16
C ALA A 32 -0.26 -2.06 11.72
N ALA A 33 -0.06 -0.97 10.96
CA ALA A 33 0.77 0.14 11.41
C ALA A 33 0.15 0.92 12.58
N TYR A 34 -1.18 1.12 12.56
CA TYR A 34 -1.90 1.78 13.62
C TYR A 34 -1.84 0.97 14.92
N GLY A 35 -2.08 -0.35 14.84
CA GLY A 35 -1.95 -1.27 15.97
C GLY A 35 -0.52 -1.32 16.52
N ALA A 36 0.50 -1.37 15.65
CA ALA A 36 1.89 -1.29 16.08
C ALA A 36 2.21 0.03 16.78
N THR A 37 1.68 1.15 16.29
CA THR A 37 1.87 2.46 16.93
C THR A 37 1.19 2.50 18.31
N ILE A 38 -0.02 1.97 18.44
CA ILE A 38 -0.70 1.83 19.74
C ILE A 38 0.14 0.98 20.70
N ALA A 39 0.65 -0.16 20.25
CA ALA A 39 1.47 -1.04 21.10
C ALA A 39 2.76 -0.36 21.56
N ILE A 40 3.40 0.44 20.71
CA ILE A 40 4.64 1.15 21.05
C ILE A 40 4.38 2.32 22.00
N PHE A 41 3.40 3.18 21.69
CA PHE A 41 3.21 4.46 22.40
C PHE A 41 2.23 4.37 23.57
N GLN A 42 1.14 3.61 23.45
CA GLN A 42 0.15 3.45 24.52
C GLN A 42 0.47 2.27 25.44
N TRP A 43 0.86 1.12 24.90
CA TRP A 43 1.18 -0.06 25.72
C TRP A 43 2.65 -0.09 26.17
N GLY A 44 3.51 0.72 25.56
CA GLY A 44 4.91 0.88 25.99
C GLY A 44 5.84 -0.27 25.63
N TRP A 45 5.47 -1.15 24.68
CA TRP A 45 6.27 -2.34 24.33
C TRP A 45 7.72 -2.06 23.91
N MET A 46 8.01 -0.86 23.38
CA MET A 46 9.36 -0.45 22.94
C MET A 46 9.76 0.92 23.50
N LYS A 47 9.25 1.30 24.68
CA LYS A 47 9.51 2.62 25.27
C LYS A 47 11.01 2.94 25.40
N ASP A 48 11.82 1.96 25.81
CA ASP A 48 13.26 2.16 26.04
C ASP A 48 14.04 2.29 24.73
N VAL A 49 13.68 1.51 23.70
CA VAL A 49 14.30 1.56 22.37
C VAL A 49 13.97 2.85 21.63
N VAL A 50 12.74 3.35 21.83
CA VAL A 50 12.23 4.56 21.19
C VAL A 50 12.60 5.82 21.99
N GLY A 51 13.16 5.67 23.19
CA GLY A 51 13.54 6.79 24.07
C GLY A 51 12.32 7.57 24.57
N LEU A 52 11.29 6.85 25.04
CA LEU A 52 10.11 7.40 25.69
C LEU A 52 10.19 7.17 27.19
N THR A 53 10.03 8.24 27.97
CA THR A 53 10.01 8.19 29.44
C THR A 53 8.70 7.63 29.97
N ASP A 54 7.57 7.97 29.32
CA ASP A 54 6.22 7.57 29.69
C ASP A 54 5.38 7.19 28.46
N THR A 55 4.24 6.52 28.69
CA THR A 55 3.26 6.22 27.65
C THR A 55 2.63 7.51 27.11
N VAL A 56 2.58 7.65 25.79
CA VAL A 56 2.06 8.85 25.12
C VAL A 56 0.72 8.51 24.48
N PRO A 57 -0.36 9.28 24.76
CA PRO A 57 -1.63 9.07 24.11
C PRO A 57 -1.53 9.37 22.60
N ILE A 58 -2.22 8.56 21.80
CA ILE A 58 -2.29 8.75 20.35
C ILE A 58 -3.00 10.08 20.06
N GLN A 59 -2.33 10.97 19.32
CA GLN A 59 -2.92 12.19 18.77
C GLN A 59 -4.20 11.91 17.97
N THR A 60 -5.27 12.67 18.18
CA THR A 60 -6.58 12.45 17.51
C THR A 60 -6.52 12.53 15.99
N PHE A 61 -5.61 13.35 15.43
CA PHE A 61 -5.45 13.50 13.99
C PHE A 61 -4.51 12.45 13.36
N PHE A 62 -3.74 11.71 14.18
CA PHE A 62 -2.75 10.75 13.70
C PHE A 62 -3.36 9.64 12.84
N PRO A 63 -4.47 8.95 13.23
CA PRO A 63 -5.05 7.90 12.39
C PRO A 63 -5.50 8.42 11.02
N LEU A 64 -6.11 9.61 11.01
CA LEU A 64 -6.61 10.22 9.78
C LEU A 64 -5.47 10.56 8.82
N MET A 65 -4.39 11.12 9.36
CA MET A 65 -3.22 11.50 8.56
C MET A 65 -2.38 10.29 8.13
N LEU A 66 -2.20 9.30 9.01
CA LEU A 66 -1.56 8.02 8.69
C LEU A 66 -2.28 7.35 7.52
N PHE A 67 -3.62 7.27 7.61
CA PHE A 67 -4.44 6.70 6.54
C PHE A 67 -4.30 7.48 5.24
N ALA A 68 -4.42 8.82 5.28
CA ALA A 68 -4.34 9.65 4.08
C ALA A 68 -2.99 9.52 3.35
N ILE A 69 -1.87 9.58 4.09
CA ILE A 69 -0.52 9.47 3.51
C ILE A 69 -0.28 8.06 2.98
N LEU A 70 -0.57 7.04 3.79
CA LEU A 70 -0.38 5.65 3.40
C LEU A 70 -1.21 5.31 2.16
N PHE A 71 -2.47 5.75 2.12
CA PHE A 71 -3.36 5.48 1.01
C PHE A 71 -2.89 6.16 -0.29
N GLY A 72 -2.40 7.41 -0.22
CA GLY A 72 -1.83 8.10 -1.38
C GLY A 72 -0.61 7.35 -1.94
N LEU A 73 0.35 7.02 -1.08
CA LEU A 73 1.57 6.29 -1.46
C LEU A 73 1.28 4.84 -1.91
N SER A 74 0.30 4.19 -1.28
CA SER A 74 -0.12 2.82 -1.58
C SER A 74 -0.89 2.73 -2.91
N MET A 75 -1.56 3.80 -3.34
CA MET A 75 -2.16 3.83 -4.67
C MET A 75 -1.10 3.86 -5.77
N ASP A 76 -0.09 4.73 -5.64
CA ASP A 76 0.87 4.97 -6.71
C ASP A 76 1.61 3.70 -7.14
N TYR A 77 2.23 2.95 -6.22
CA TYR A 77 2.90 1.71 -6.65
C TYR A 77 1.94 0.57 -7.01
N GLU A 78 0.66 0.62 -6.61
CA GLU A 78 -0.31 -0.44 -6.96
C GLU A 78 -0.64 -0.28 -8.44
N VAL A 79 -0.86 0.96 -8.86
CA VAL A 79 -1.08 1.31 -10.26
C VAL A 79 0.11 0.90 -11.11
N PHE A 80 1.34 1.24 -10.71
CA PHE A 80 2.54 0.86 -11.45
C PHE A 80 2.74 -0.65 -11.58
N LEU A 81 2.64 -1.39 -10.46
CA LEU A 81 2.82 -2.83 -10.46
C LEU A 81 1.75 -3.51 -11.32
N ILE A 82 0.48 -3.15 -11.15
CA ILE A 82 -0.61 -3.79 -11.88
C ILE A 82 -0.58 -3.43 -13.36
N SER A 83 -0.24 -2.18 -13.72
CA SER A 83 -0.09 -1.80 -15.14
C SER A 83 0.93 -2.71 -15.81
N ARG A 84 2.07 -2.94 -15.16
CA ARG A 84 3.12 -3.79 -15.73
C ARG A 84 2.74 -5.26 -15.80
N VAL A 85 2.08 -5.80 -14.77
CA VAL A 85 1.56 -7.18 -14.80
C VAL A 85 0.49 -7.33 -15.88
N ARG A 86 -0.31 -6.29 -16.14
CA ARG A 86 -1.34 -6.30 -17.18
C ARG A 86 -0.74 -6.38 -18.57
N GLU A 87 0.27 -5.55 -18.86
CA GLU A 87 0.99 -5.58 -20.14
C GLU A 87 1.51 -6.99 -20.44
N GLU A 88 2.20 -7.61 -19.48
CA GLU A 88 2.72 -8.97 -19.66
C GLU A 88 1.61 -10.03 -19.79
N TYR A 89 0.48 -9.83 -19.10
CA TYR A 89 -0.66 -10.74 -19.20
C TYR A 89 -1.39 -10.63 -20.55
N GLU A 90 -1.47 -9.43 -21.13
CA GLU A 90 -2.05 -9.22 -22.45
C GLU A 90 -1.21 -9.90 -23.55
N ASP A 91 0.12 -9.95 -23.37
CA ASP A 91 1.04 -10.63 -24.30
C ASP A 91 1.10 -12.16 -24.10
N SER A 92 1.18 -12.64 -22.85
CA SER A 92 1.39 -14.07 -22.55
C SER A 92 0.11 -14.88 -22.31
N GLY A 93 -0.98 -14.23 -21.88
CA GLY A 93 -2.22 -14.90 -21.47
C GLY A 93 -2.12 -15.73 -20.18
N GLU A 94 -0.94 -15.78 -19.54
CA GLU A 94 -0.68 -16.56 -18.34
C GLU A 94 -0.43 -15.66 -17.12
N ALA A 95 -1.26 -15.79 -16.08
CA ALA A 95 -1.22 -14.88 -14.92
C ALA A 95 0.04 -15.03 -14.07
N ARG A 96 0.61 -16.23 -13.98
CA ARG A 96 1.78 -16.51 -13.13
C ARG A 96 3.08 -15.95 -13.73
N PRO A 97 3.43 -16.20 -15.01
CA PRO A 97 4.54 -15.53 -15.68
C PRO A 97 4.39 -14.00 -15.65
N ALA A 98 3.19 -13.49 -15.91
CA ALA A 98 2.91 -12.06 -15.88
C ALA A 98 3.19 -11.41 -14.52
N ALA A 99 2.75 -12.03 -13.42
CA ALA A 99 3.02 -11.55 -12.07
C ALA A 99 4.53 -11.55 -11.75
N ILE A 100 5.26 -12.58 -12.18
CA ILE A 100 6.71 -12.70 -11.97
C ILE A 100 7.47 -11.63 -12.75
N ALA A 101 7.13 -11.41 -14.03
CA ALA A 101 7.77 -10.42 -14.88
C ALA A 101 7.47 -8.97 -14.42
N GLY A 102 6.23 -8.70 -14.00
CA GLY A 102 5.87 -7.42 -13.41
C GLY A 102 6.66 -7.13 -12.12
N LEU A 103 6.83 -8.15 -11.27
CA LEU A 103 7.62 -8.01 -10.05
C LEU A 103 9.12 -7.89 -10.31
N SER A 104 9.68 -8.60 -11.30
CA SER A 104 11.12 -8.54 -11.58
C SER A 104 11.57 -7.18 -12.11
N THR A 105 10.67 -6.49 -12.83
CA THR A 105 10.92 -5.16 -13.40
C THR A 105 10.66 -4.04 -12.40
N THR A 106 9.56 -4.10 -11.65
CA THR A 106 9.14 -3.01 -10.74
C THR A 106 9.60 -3.21 -9.28
N GLY A 107 9.86 -4.44 -8.86
CA GLY A 107 10.13 -4.79 -7.46
C GLY A 107 11.36 -4.11 -6.88
N LYS A 108 12.45 -3.98 -7.66
CA LYS A 108 13.66 -3.26 -7.22
C LYS A 108 13.40 -1.77 -7.01
N ILE A 109 12.55 -1.17 -7.83
CA ILE A 109 12.20 0.25 -7.73
C ILE A 109 11.35 0.48 -6.48
N ILE A 110 10.33 -0.36 -6.27
CA ILE A 110 9.45 -0.31 -5.10
C ILE A 110 10.25 -0.52 -3.81
N LEU A 111 11.14 -1.51 -3.78
CA LEU A 111 11.99 -1.79 -2.63
C LEU A 111 12.91 -0.61 -2.31
N SER A 112 13.58 -0.06 -3.31
CA SER A 112 14.49 1.08 -3.13
C SER A 112 13.75 2.31 -2.60
N ALA A 113 12.61 2.65 -3.20
CA ALA A 113 11.79 3.77 -2.76
C ALA A 113 11.26 3.58 -1.33
N GLY A 114 10.73 2.38 -1.03
CA GLY A 114 10.23 2.02 0.30
C GLY A 114 11.32 2.10 1.37
N LEU A 115 12.54 1.61 1.08
CA LEU A 115 13.67 1.68 2.00
C LEU A 115 14.11 3.12 2.27
N ILE A 116 14.20 3.96 1.23
CA ILE A 116 14.58 5.37 1.39
C ILE A 116 13.55 6.10 2.26
N MET A 117 12.26 5.95 1.95
CA MET A 117 11.18 6.59 2.72
C MET A 117 11.16 6.12 4.18
N THR A 118 11.26 4.81 4.39
CA THR A 118 11.32 4.22 5.74
C THR A 118 12.51 4.78 6.51
N SER A 119 13.69 4.86 5.88
CA SER A 119 14.90 5.41 6.51
C SER A 119 14.74 6.87 6.92
N VAL A 120 14.13 7.69 6.07
CA VAL A 120 13.85 9.11 6.37
C VAL A 120 12.90 9.25 7.56
N PHE A 121 11.83 8.46 7.61
CA PHE A 121 10.91 8.48 8.75
C PHE A 121 11.54 7.93 10.03
N VAL A 122 12.37 6.89 9.94
CA VAL A 122 13.13 6.40 11.10
C VAL A 122 14.08 7.49 11.61
N ALA A 123 14.71 8.27 10.74
CA ALA A 123 15.53 9.41 11.17
C ALA A 123 14.69 10.46 11.91
N PHE A 124 13.47 10.78 11.44
CA PHE A 124 12.55 11.67 12.14
C PHE A 124 12.06 11.13 13.49
N ALA A 125 12.13 9.82 13.73
CA ALA A 125 11.82 9.24 15.03
C ALA A 125 12.80 9.67 16.14
N THR A 126 13.98 10.19 15.78
CA THR A 126 14.94 10.74 16.75
C THR A 126 14.54 12.13 17.27
N ASN A 127 13.49 12.74 16.70
CA ASN A 127 13.04 14.06 17.11
C ASN A 127 12.59 14.07 18.59
N PRO A 128 12.92 15.12 19.37
CA PRO A 128 12.51 15.24 20.76
C PRO A 128 10.99 15.33 20.97
N SER A 129 10.25 15.83 19.97
CA SER A 129 8.80 15.98 20.04
C SER A 129 8.10 14.62 19.98
N PRO A 130 7.33 14.21 21.02
CA PRO A 130 6.58 12.96 21.00
C PRO A 130 5.59 12.86 19.84
N ALA A 131 5.00 14.00 19.44
CA ALA A 131 4.09 14.07 18.31
C ALA A 131 4.77 13.71 16.99
N VAL A 132 5.96 14.27 16.74
CA VAL A 132 6.76 13.99 15.54
C VAL A 132 7.24 12.54 15.55
N LYS A 133 7.75 12.07 16.69
CA LYS A 133 8.22 10.70 16.89
C LYS A 133 7.11 9.66 16.63
N GLN A 134 5.89 9.92 17.13
CA GLN A 134 4.71 9.09 16.86
C GLN A 134 4.36 9.05 15.37
N MET A 135 4.36 10.22 14.73
CA MET A 135 4.11 10.35 13.29
C MET A 135 5.11 9.55 12.47
N ALA A 136 6.38 9.75 12.80
CA ALA A 136 7.52 9.22 12.09
C ALA A 136 7.57 7.70 12.18
N LEU A 137 7.46 7.14 13.38
CA LEU A 137 7.44 5.68 13.57
C LEU A 137 6.21 5.04 12.95
N GLY A 138 5.03 5.65 13.10
CA GLY A 138 3.80 5.14 12.50
C GLY A 138 3.89 5.05 10.98
N LEU A 139 4.39 6.11 10.33
CA LEU A 139 4.59 6.15 8.88
C LEU A 139 5.70 5.20 8.41
N ALA A 140 6.81 5.11 9.15
CA ALA A 140 7.89 4.17 8.84
C ALA A 140 7.40 2.73 8.83
N ILE A 141 6.64 2.32 9.85
CA ILE A 141 6.07 0.97 9.94
C ILE A 141 5.06 0.74 8.83
N ALA A 142 4.17 1.72 8.57
CA ALA A 142 3.17 1.60 7.52
C ALA A 142 3.78 1.41 6.13
N ILE A 143 4.79 2.22 5.79
CA ILE A 143 5.48 2.15 4.51
C ILE A 143 6.30 0.87 4.40
N ALA A 144 6.98 0.45 5.47
CA ALA A 144 7.72 -0.81 5.47
C ALA A 144 6.79 -2.01 5.23
N ILE A 145 5.64 -2.06 5.90
CA ILE A 145 4.65 -3.13 5.69
C ILE A 145 4.09 -3.09 4.26
N ASP A 146 3.68 -1.92 3.78
CA ASP A 146 3.11 -1.76 2.44
C ASP A 146 4.12 -2.13 1.35
N ALA A 147 5.31 -1.54 1.39
CA ALA A 147 6.34 -1.73 0.37
C ALA A 147 6.94 -3.14 0.39
N LEU A 148 7.23 -3.69 1.58
CA LEU A 148 7.97 -4.95 1.69
C LEU A 148 7.06 -6.17 1.74
N ILE A 149 5.98 -6.11 2.51
CA ILE A 149 5.12 -7.27 2.75
C ILE A 149 4.01 -7.28 1.70
N ILE A 150 3.24 -6.19 1.60
CA ILE A 150 2.08 -6.17 0.73
C ILE A 150 2.51 -6.25 -0.73
N ARG A 151 3.40 -5.37 -1.19
CA ARG A 151 3.71 -5.25 -2.61
C ARG A 151 4.62 -6.34 -3.16
N LEU A 152 5.61 -6.78 -2.39
CA LEU A 152 6.56 -7.78 -2.89
C LEU A 152 6.05 -9.22 -2.68
N ILE A 153 5.13 -9.44 -1.73
CA ILE A 153 4.69 -10.80 -1.36
C ILE A 153 3.20 -10.96 -1.61
N VAL A 154 2.36 -10.18 -0.94
CA VAL A 154 0.91 -10.43 -0.93
C VAL A 154 0.26 -10.14 -2.29
N VAL A 155 0.58 -9.02 -2.92
CA VAL A 155 -0.01 -8.63 -4.21
C VAL A 155 0.33 -9.62 -5.33
N PRO A 156 1.61 -10.02 -5.55
CA PRO A 156 1.96 -11.02 -6.56
C PRO A 156 1.34 -12.39 -6.27
N ALA A 157 1.25 -12.80 -4.99
CA ALA A 157 0.60 -14.05 -4.60
C ALA A 157 -0.91 -14.03 -4.92
N LEU A 158 -1.59 -12.93 -4.61
CA LEU A 158 -3.01 -12.77 -4.92
C LEU A 158 -3.26 -12.74 -6.43
N LEU A 159 -2.40 -12.10 -7.21
CA LEU A 159 -2.52 -12.10 -8.68
C LEU A 159 -2.36 -13.51 -9.26
N GLN A 160 -1.45 -14.32 -8.70
CA GLN A 160 -1.31 -15.73 -9.07
C GLN A 160 -2.55 -16.56 -8.71
N ILE A 161 -3.13 -16.34 -7.52
CA ILE A 161 -4.32 -17.07 -7.05
C ILE A 161 -5.57 -16.68 -7.86
N PHE A 162 -5.78 -15.39 -8.09
CA PHE A 162 -6.94 -14.89 -8.83
C PHE A 162 -6.86 -15.17 -10.33
N GLY A 163 -5.66 -15.33 -10.89
CA GLY A 163 -5.47 -15.75 -12.28
C GLY A 163 -6.24 -14.89 -13.27
N LYS A 164 -7.03 -15.52 -14.13
CA LYS A 164 -7.90 -14.83 -15.12
C LYS A 164 -9.00 -13.99 -14.46
N SER A 165 -9.45 -14.36 -13.26
CA SER A 165 -10.50 -13.64 -12.53
C SER A 165 -10.01 -12.30 -11.99
N ALA A 166 -8.71 -12.09 -11.78
CA ALA A 166 -8.17 -10.78 -11.40
C ALA A 166 -8.55 -9.67 -12.40
N TRP A 167 -8.66 -10.05 -13.67
CA TRP A 167 -9.00 -9.19 -14.81
C TRP A 167 -10.48 -9.21 -15.16
N TRP A 168 -11.31 -9.87 -14.36
CA TRP A 168 -12.73 -9.97 -14.64
C TRP A 168 -13.44 -8.63 -14.42
N LEU A 169 -14.11 -8.17 -15.48
CA LEU A 169 -14.98 -7.01 -15.46
C LEU A 169 -16.43 -7.43 -15.73
N PRO A 170 -17.39 -7.08 -14.86
CA PRO A 170 -18.80 -7.26 -15.14
C PRO A 170 -19.21 -6.49 -16.41
N LYS A 171 -19.90 -7.16 -17.34
CA LYS A 171 -20.30 -6.59 -18.65
C LYS A 171 -21.13 -5.29 -18.55
N TRP A 172 -21.85 -5.10 -17.44
CA TRP A 172 -22.60 -3.87 -17.18
C TRP A 172 -21.67 -2.67 -16.90
N ILE A 173 -20.58 -2.89 -16.18
CA ILE A 173 -19.59 -1.86 -15.84
C ILE A 173 -18.73 -1.52 -17.08
N ASP A 174 -18.41 -2.50 -17.93
CA ASP A 174 -17.73 -2.25 -19.22
C ASP A 174 -18.52 -1.29 -20.13
N ARG A 175 -19.85 -1.37 -20.06
CA ARG A 175 -20.74 -0.52 -20.86
C ARG A 175 -20.79 0.92 -20.36
N ILE A 176 -20.44 1.18 -19.09
CA ILE A 176 -20.49 2.51 -18.46
C ILE A 176 -19.11 3.19 -18.46
N LEU A 177 -18.01 2.42 -18.46
CA LEU A 177 -16.67 2.98 -18.39
C LEU A 177 -16.20 3.56 -19.75
N PRO A 178 -15.75 4.83 -19.82
CA PRO A 178 -15.18 5.43 -21.02
C PRO A 178 -13.88 4.72 -21.44
N ARG A 179 -13.63 4.59 -22.75
CA ARG A 179 -12.46 3.92 -23.32
C ARG A 179 -11.25 4.85 -23.29
N ILE A 180 -10.52 4.87 -22.18
CA ILE A 180 -9.25 5.59 -22.11
C ILE A 180 -8.14 4.60 -22.48
N LYS A 181 -7.58 4.76 -23.69
CA LYS A 181 -6.31 4.11 -24.05
C LYS A 181 -5.21 4.87 -23.34
N VAL A 182 -4.53 4.22 -22.40
CA VAL A 182 -3.20 4.68 -21.96
C VAL A 182 -2.25 4.21 -23.05
N SER A 183 -1.82 5.15 -23.88
CA SER A 183 -0.82 4.97 -24.93
C SER A 183 0.52 5.50 -24.45
#